data_AF-A0A8T4J288-F1
#
_entry.id   AF-A0A8T4J288-F1
#
_cell.length_a   1.000
_cell.length_b   1.000
_cell.length_c   1.000
_cell.angle_alpha   90.00
_cell.angle_beta   90.00
_cell.angle_gamma   90.00
#
_symmetry.space_group_name_H-M   'P 1'
#
loop_
_entity.id
_entity.type
_entity.pdbx_description
1 polymer ?
#
loop_
_entity_poly.entity_id
_entity_poly.type
_entity_poly.pdbx_seq_one_letter_code
_entity_poly.pdbx_strand_id
1 'polypeptide(L)'
;DVVYRAGGLAVMNLLVVPGVLGVDVRPATLGSALERVGGLAGTVLDSSPARAGDTLFVISLSGRNELPVEMAMNARALGLKVVGLTSVAYAESTRSRHSTGTFLRDHCDVVLDSHIGVGDAELEVPGIEARFAPSST
;
A
#
# COMPACT_ATOMS: atom_id res chain seq x y z
N ASP A 1 12.46 -0.81 6.70
CA ASP A 1 13.45 0.08 7.34
C ASP A 1 12.87 1.03 8.42
N VAL A 2 11.56 0.97 8.71
CA VAL A 2 10.91 1.87 9.70
C VAL A 2 10.63 1.17 11.04
N VAL A 3 10.35 -0.13 11.01
CA VAL A 3 10.07 -0.94 12.21
C VAL A 3 11.37 -1.53 12.76
N TYR A 4 11.49 -1.60 14.09
CA TYR A 4 12.62 -2.22 14.80
C TYR A 4 13.99 -1.62 14.44
N ARG A 5 14.03 -0.30 14.26
CA ARG A 5 15.25 0.48 13.98
C ARG A 5 15.57 1.42 15.14
N ALA A 6 16.85 1.55 15.48
CA ALA A 6 17.32 2.51 16.49
C ALA A 6 16.86 3.94 16.14
N GLY A 7 16.32 4.66 17.12
CA GLY A 7 15.75 6.00 16.93
C GLY A 7 14.32 6.02 16.36
N GLY A 8 13.72 4.87 16.03
CA GLY A 8 12.33 4.77 15.63
C GLY A 8 11.34 4.77 16.81
N LEU A 9 10.04 4.83 16.50
CA LEU A 9 8.98 4.73 17.50
C LEU A 9 8.90 3.30 18.04
N ALA A 10 9.05 3.13 19.35
CA ALA A 10 9.03 1.82 20.01
C ALA A 10 7.70 1.05 19.83
N VAL A 11 6.60 1.76 19.54
CA VAL A 11 5.25 1.19 19.39
C VAL A 11 4.87 0.90 17.93
N MET A 12 5.79 1.06 16.97
CA MET A 12 5.55 0.69 15.57
C MET A 12 5.74 -0.81 15.39
N ASN A 13 4.66 -1.51 15.05
CA ASN A 13 4.66 -2.94 14.76
C ASN A 13 4.50 -3.16 13.25
N LEU A 14 5.25 -4.11 12.69
CA LEU A 14 5.09 -4.50 11.30
C LEU A 14 3.93 -5.49 11.18
N LEU A 15 2.89 -5.12 10.42
CA LEU A 15 1.86 -6.05 10.00
C LEU A 15 2.31 -6.74 8.70
N VAL A 16 2.66 -8.01 8.80
CA VAL A 16 3.19 -8.80 7.69
C VAL A 16 2.04 -9.43 6.92
N VAL A 17 1.87 -9.07 5.64
CA VAL A 17 1.03 -9.81 4.70
C VAL A 17 1.90 -10.88 4.03
N PRO A 18 1.66 -12.18 4.27
CA PRO A 18 2.47 -13.24 3.69
C PRO A 18 2.54 -13.17 2.18
N GLY A 19 3.75 -13.26 1.63
CA GLY A 19 3.96 -13.30 0.18
C GLY A 19 3.95 -11.95 -0.54
N VAL A 20 3.65 -10.85 0.16
CA VAL A 20 3.56 -9.49 -0.43
C VAL A 20 4.73 -8.60 -0.01
N LEU A 21 5.45 -8.96 1.05
CA LEU A 21 6.61 -8.23 1.52
C LEU A 21 7.89 -8.73 0.85
N GLY A 22 8.65 -7.81 0.25
CA GLY A 22 9.98 -8.09 -0.27
C GLY A 22 10.02 -8.88 -1.58
N VAL A 23 11.21 -9.41 -1.90
CA VAL A 23 11.52 -10.14 -3.15
C VAL A 23 12.00 -11.57 -2.88
N ASP A 24 11.67 -12.11 -1.71
CA ASP A 24 12.02 -13.46 -1.24
C ASP A 24 11.02 -14.53 -1.72
N VAL A 25 9.92 -14.12 -2.33
CA VAL A 25 8.84 -14.97 -2.84
C VAL A 25 9.09 -15.33 -4.31
N ARG A 26 8.80 -16.58 -4.70
CA ARG A 26 8.95 -17.05 -6.09
C ARG A 26 7.61 -17.53 -6.70
N PRO A 27 7.30 -17.16 -7.95
CA PRO A 27 8.04 -16.23 -8.81
C PRO A 27 8.01 -14.79 -8.27
N ALA A 28 8.92 -13.92 -8.72
CA ALA A 28 9.01 -12.53 -8.26
C ALA A 28 7.71 -11.73 -8.48
N THR A 29 6.88 -12.15 -9.42
CA THR A 29 5.57 -11.55 -9.72
C THR A 29 4.44 -12.00 -8.78
N LEU A 30 4.70 -12.98 -7.91
CA LEU A 30 3.67 -13.56 -7.04
C LEU A 30 3.11 -12.53 -6.06
N GLY A 31 3.95 -11.66 -5.47
CA GLY A 31 3.49 -10.61 -4.57
C GLY A 31 2.46 -9.68 -5.24
N SER A 32 2.73 -9.25 -6.48
CA SER A 32 1.78 -8.44 -7.26
C SER A 32 0.49 -9.15 -7.64
N ALA A 33 0.51 -10.49 -7.72
CA ALA A 33 -0.69 -11.29 -7.92
C ALA A 33 -1.50 -11.41 -6.61
N LEU A 34 -0.81 -11.63 -5.48
CA LEU A 34 -1.41 -11.72 -4.15
C LEU A 34 -2.09 -10.40 -3.73
N GLU A 35 -1.55 -9.25 -4.12
CA GLU A 35 -2.20 -7.95 -3.91
C GLU A 35 -3.61 -7.83 -4.53
N ARG A 36 -3.97 -8.72 -5.45
CA ARG A 36 -5.29 -8.73 -6.13
C ARG A 36 -6.23 -9.82 -5.58
N VAL A 37 -5.80 -10.57 -4.56
CA VAL A 37 -6.60 -11.62 -3.95
C VAL A 37 -7.44 -11.02 -2.82
N GLY A 38 -8.76 -10.97 -3.02
CA GLY A 38 -9.70 -10.50 -2.01
C GLY A 38 -9.74 -11.39 -0.77
N GLY A 39 -10.03 -10.79 0.37
CA GLY A 39 -10.06 -11.45 1.68
C GLY A 39 -8.69 -11.67 2.32
N LEU A 40 -7.59 -11.47 1.59
CA LEU A 40 -6.24 -11.58 2.14
C LEU A 40 -5.98 -10.49 3.20
N ALA A 41 -6.41 -9.26 2.95
CA ALA A 41 -6.25 -8.16 3.89
C ALA A 41 -7.03 -8.41 5.20
N GLY A 42 -8.29 -8.84 5.09
CA GLY A 42 -9.13 -9.17 6.24
C GLY A 42 -8.53 -10.29 7.08
N THR A 43 -8.13 -11.39 6.45
CA THR A 43 -7.52 -12.53 7.15
C THR A 43 -6.26 -12.12 7.94
N VAL A 44 -5.41 -11.27 7.35
CA VAL A 44 -4.20 -10.78 8.03
C VAL A 44 -4.55 -9.85 9.19
N LEU A 45 -5.49 -8.92 9.01
CA LEU A 45 -5.90 -8.00 10.05
C LEU A 45 -6.55 -8.72 11.23
N ASP A 46 -7.46 -9.68 10.96
CA ASP A 46 -8.17 -10.48 11.97
C ASP A 46 -7.22 -11.40 12.77
N SER A 47 -6.10 -11.80 12.16
CA SER A 47 -5.05 -12.61 12.80
C SER A 47 -4.04 -11.77 13.58
N SER A 48 -4.13 -10.45 13.52
CA SER A 48 -3.22 -9.51 14.17
C SER A 48 -3.74 -9.09 15.55
N PRO A 49 -2.90 -8.54 16.44
CA PRO A 49 -3.35 -7.99 17.73
C PRO A 49 -4.00 -6.60 17.60
N ALA A 50 -4.20 -6.09 16.38
CA ALA A 50 -4.76 -4.78 16.12
C ALA A 50 -6.19 -4.66 16.68
N ARG A 51 -6.50 -3.50 17.25
CA ARG A 51 -7.81 -3.24 17.87
C ARG A 51 -8.23 -1.79 17.70
N ALA A 52 -9.51 -1.53 17.99
CA ALA A 52 -10.06 -0.19 18.00
C ALA A 52 -9.19 0.78 18.82
N GLY A 53 -8.94 1.97 18.28
CA GLY A 53 -8.06 2.99 18.87
C GLY A 53 -6.59 2.90 18.44
N ASP A 54 -6.15 1.81 17.79
CA ASP A 54 -4.83 1.75 17.17
C ASP A 54 -4.77 2.60 15.89
N THR A 55 -3.55 2.87 15.41
CA THR A 55 -3.31 3.56 14.13
C THR A 55 -2.59 2.63 13.17
N LEU A 56 -3.15 2.46 11.97
CA LEU A 56 -2.57 1.68 10.88
C LEU A 56 -2.03 2.61 9.79
N PHE A 57 -0.76 2.41 9.43
CA PHE A 57 -0.18 3.01 8.24
C PHE A 57 -0.26 2.03 7.08
N VAL A 58 -0.89 2.43 5.98
CA VAL A 58 -0.97 1.64 4.75
C VAL A 58 -0.19 2.35 3.67
N ILE A 59 0.87 1.71 3.18
CA ILE A 59 1.77 2.29 2.17
C ILE A 59 1.53 1.55 0.87
N SER A 60 1.05 2.26 -0.15
CA SER A 60 0.86 1.70 -1.49
C SER A 60 0.93 2.82 -2.50
N LEU A 61 1.93 2.77 -3.38
CA LEU A 61 2.17 3.84 -4.33
C LEU A 61 0.92 4.15 -5.17
N SER A 62 0.34 3.13 -5.81
CA SER A 62 -0.83 3.33 -6.67
C SER A 62 -2.16 3.31 -5.91
N GLY A 63 -2.20 2.69 -4.73
CA GLY A 63 -3.41 2.56 -3.92
C GLY A 63 -4.59 1.88 -4.62
N ARG A 64 -4.37 1.17 -5.72
CA ARG A 64 -5.45 0.73 -6.64
C ARG A 64 -5.81 -0.74 -6.58
N ASN A 65 -4.97 -1.58 -5.96
CA ASN A 65 -5.17 -3.04 -5.90
C ASN A 65 -6.11 -3.41 -4.74
N GLU A 66 -6.52 -4.68 -4.71
CA GLU A 66 -7.48 -5.21 -3.73
C GLU A 66 -6.95 -5.04 -2.30
N LEU A 67 -5.73 -5.53 -2.05
CA LEU A 67 -5.12 -5.58 -0.73
C LEU A 67 -5.05 -4.23 0.01
N PRO A 68 -4.49 -3.14 -0.54
CA PRO A 68 -4.42 -1.86 0.18
C PRO A 68 -5.80 -1.25 0.42
N VAL A 69 -6.75 -1.43 -0.51
CA VAL A 69 -8.12 -0.89 -0.37
C VAL A 69 -8.87 -1.65 0.71
N GLU A 70 -8.90 -2.99 0.65
CA GLU A 70 -9.52 -3.83 1.68
C GLU A 70 -8.89 -3.61 3.05
N MET A 71 -7.56 -3.49 3.14
CA MET A 71 -6.86 -3.28 4.40
C MET A 71 -7.34 -1.98 5.08
N ALA A 72 -7.43 -0.88 4.33
CA ALA A 72 -7.92 0.39 4.87
C ALA A 72 -9.40 0.33 5.25
N MET A 73 -10.25 -0.29 4.42
CA MET A 73 -11.67 -0.47 4.70
C MET A 73 -11.89 -1.28 5.98
N ASN A 74 -11.23 -2.43 6.11
CA ASN A 74 -11.38 -3.34 7.24
C ASN A 74 -10.81 -2.73 8.52
N ALA A 75 -9.68 -2.03 8.44
CA ALA A 75 -9.10 -1.32 9.59
C ALA A 75 -10.04 -0.24 10.12
N ARG A 76 -10.67 0.57 9.25
CA ARG A 76 -11.68 1.55 9.68
C ARG A 76 -12.90 0.89 10.28
N ALA A 77 -13.38 -0.22 9.69
CA ALA A 77 -14.49 -0.98 10.25
C ALA A 77 -14.19 -1.54 11.65
N LEU A 78 -12.92 -1.89 11.92
CA LEU A 78 -12.43 -2.34 13.23
C LEU A 78 -12.20 -1.17 14.23
N GLY A 79 -12.35 0.09 13.78
CA GLY A 79 -12.18 1.27 14.62
C GLY A 79 -10.74 1.77 14.75
N LEU A 80 -9.86 1.40 13.81
CA LEU A 80 -8.52 1.95 13.71
C LEU A 80 -8.52 3.29 12.97
N LYS A 81 -7.58 4.15 13.32
CA LYS A 81 -7.22 5.31 12.50
C LYS A 81 -6.33 4.85 11.34
N VAL A 82 -6.66 5.22 10.11
CA VAL A 82 -5.89 4.83 8.91
C VAL A 82 -5.15 6.04 8.34
N VAL A 83 -3.83 5.89 8.19
CA VAL A 83 -2.96 6.83 7.50
C VAL A 83 -2.44 6.17 6.22
N GLY A 84 -2.81 6.71 5.06
CA GLY A 84 -2.36 6.22 3.77
C GLY A 84 -1.16 7.01 3.24
N LEU A 85 -0.09 6.33 2.82
CA LEU A 85 0.97 6.92 2.00
C LEU A 85 0.83 6.39 0.58
N THR A 86 0.47 7.28 -0.35
CA THR A 86 0.13 6.92 -1.73
C THR A 86 0.41 8.09 -2.67
N SER A 87 0.44 7.85 -3.98
CA SER A 87 0.46 8.91 -4.97
C SER A 87 -0.98 9.23 -5.40
N VAL A 88 -1.41 10.46 -5.12
CA VAL A 88 -2.75 10.95 -5.50
C VAL A 88 -2.92 10.96 -7.03
N ALA A 89 -1.83 11.16 -7.78
CA ALA A 89 -1.83 11.18 -9.24
C ALA A 89 -2.33 9.86 -9.85
N TYR A 90 -2.08 8.70 -9.22
CA TYR A 90 -2.60 7.42 -9.71
C TYR A 90 -4.11 7.34 -9.69
N ALA A 91 -4.75 7.91 -8.66
CA ALA A 91 -6.19 7.86 -8.53
C ALA A 91 -6.91 8.84 -9.47
N GLU A 92 -6.19 9.84 -10.01
CA GLU A 92 -6.72 10.79 -10.99
C GLU A 92 -6.56 10.31 -12.44
N SER A 93 -5.57 9.45 -12.69
CA SER A 93 -5.14 9.07 -14.05
C SER A 93 -5.34 7.59 -14.38
N THR A 94 -5.70 6.77 -13.40
CA THR A 94 -5.89 5.33 -13.59
C THR A 94 -7.25 4.85 -13.08
N ARG A 95 -7.56 3.57 -13.32
CA ARG A 95 -8.74 2.91 -12.76
C ARG A 95 -8.35 2.01 -11.60
N SER A 96 -9.13 2.10 -10.52
CA SER A 96 -9.07 1.13 -9.43
C SER A 96 -9.30 -0.28 -9.96
N ARG A 97 -8.63 -1.25 -9.34
CA ARG A 97 -8.84 -2.68 -9.57
C ARG A 97 -9.69 -3.31 -8.47
N HIS A 98 -9.94 -2.59 -7.38
CA HIS A 98 -10.83 -3.05 -6.33
C HIS A 98 -12.29 -2.96 -6.80
N SER A 99 -13.11 -3.91 -6.36
CA SER A 99 -14.51 -4.08 -6.80
C SER A 99 -15.41 -2.86 -6.58
N THR A 100 -15.12 -2.04 -5.57
CA THR A 100 -15.85 -0.79 -5.28
C THR A 100 -15.51 0.36 -6.23
N GLY A 101 -14.45 0.25 -7.04
CA GLY A 101 -13.95 1.33 -7.89
C GLY A 101 -13.18 2.43 -7.16
N THR A 102 -12.99 2.32 -5.84
CA THR A 102 -12.27 3.31 -5.00
C THR A 102 -10.79 2.96 -4.86
N PHE A 103 -10.00 3.93 -4.41
CA PHE A 103 -8.57 3.79 -4.10
C PHE A 103 -8.32 3.82 -2.59
N LEU A 104 -7.11 3.45 -2.17
CA LEU A 104 -6.65 3.52 -0.78
C LEU A 104 -6.96 4.88 -0.14
N ARG A 105 -6.68 5.97 -0.86
CA ARG A 105 -6.88 7.35 -0.37
C ARG A 105 -8.33 7.62 0.08
N ASP A 106 -9.30 6.94 -0.54
CA ASP A 106 -10.73 7.14 -0.26
C ASP A 106 -11.15 6.50 1.08
N HIS A 107 -10.29 5.63 1.64
CA HIS A 107 -10.51 4.90 2.88
C HIS A 107 -9.50 5.25 3.97
N CYS A 108 -8.83 6.39 3.86
CA CYS A 108 -7.87 6.87 4.84
C CYS A 108 -8.45 8.06 5.62
N ASP A 109 -8.15 8.15 6.91
CA ASP A 109 -8.47 9.35 7.71
C ASP A 109 -7.45 10.47 7.46
N VAL A 110 -6.20 10.09 7.12
CA VAL A 110 -5.14 11.01 6.68
C VAL A 110 -4.46 10.44 5.44
N VAL A 111 -4.30 11.26 4.41
CA VAL A 111 -3.56 10.91 3.20
C VAL A 111 -2.26 11.71 3.16
N LEU A 112 -1.15 10.99 3.03
CA LEU A 112 0.16 11.53 2.72
C LEU A 112 0.40 11.30 1.23
N ASP A 113 0.39 12.38 0.44
CA ASP A 113 0.68 12.32 -0.99
C ASP A 113 2.19 12.24 -1.20
N SER A 114 2.66 11.18 -1.88
CA SER A 114 4.07 11.03 -2.22
C SER A 114 4.50 11.93 -3.38
N HIS A 115 3.55 12.47 -4.15
CA HIS A 115 3.79 13.25 -5.37
C HIS A 115 4.57 12.50 -6.48
N ILE A 116 4.73 11.18 -6.35
CA ILE A 116 5.41 10.35 -7.35
C ILE A 116 4.52 10.20 -8.58
N GLY A 117 5.10 10.31 -9.77
CA GLY A 117 4.39 10.20 -11.03
C GLY A 117 3.82 8.79 -11.29
N VAL A 118 2.83 8.71 -12.18
CA VAL A 118 2.31 7.43 -12.65
C VAL A 118 3.42 6.67 -13.37
N GLY A 119 3.57 5.40 -13.03
CA GLY A 119 4.64 4.54 -13.52
C GLY A 119 5.86 4.44 -12.62
N ASP A 120 6.02 5.35 -11.64
CA ASP A 120 7.23 5.42 -10.79
C ASP A 120 8.52 5.41 -11.60
N ALA A 121 8.64 6.36 -12.51
CA ALA A 121 9.74 6.42 -13.45
C ALA A 121 9.95 7.88 -13.83
N GLU A 122 10.98 8.51 -13.28
CA GLU A 122 11.13 9.97 -13.30
C GLU A 122 12.11 10.48 -14.36
N LEU A 123 12.94 9.60 -14.94
CA LEU A 123 13.94 9.98 -15.93
C LEU A 123 13.56 9.54 -17.34
N GLU A 124 13.99 10.35 -18.31
CA GLU A 124 13.82 10.17 -19.75
C GLU A 124 15.16 10.30 -20.48
N VAL A 125 15.33 9.56 -21.58
CA VAL A 125 16.50 9.66 -22.46
C VAL A 125 16.03 9.74 -23.91
N PRO A 126 16.52 10.70 -24.71
CA PRO A 126 16.17 10.79 -26.12
C PRO A 126 16.42 9.48 -26.87
N GLY A 127 15.40 9.01 -27.59
CA GLY A 127 15.47 7.74 -28.35
C GLY A 127 15.03 6.50 -27.57
N ILE A 128 14.66 6.61 -26.29
CA ILE A 128 14.06 5.53 -25.50
C ILE A 128 12.65 5.96 -25.08
N GLU A 129 11.63 5.19 -25.50
CA GLU A 129 10.22 5.50 -25.21
C GLU A 129 9.87 5.27 -23.73
N ALA A 130 10.49 4.25 -23.10
CA ALA A 130 10.22 3.92 -21.71
C ALA A 130 10.96 4.85 -20.74
N ARG A 131 10.21 5.45 -19.80
CA ARG A 131 10.78 6.13 -18.62
C ARG A 131 11.43 5.12 -17.67
N PHE A 132 12.38 5.59 -16.86
CA PHE A 132 13.09 4.75 -15.87
C PHE A 132 13.45 5.55 -14.60
N ALA A 133 14.20 4.91 -13.70
CA ALA A 133 14.60 5.42 -12.37
C ALA A 133 13.40 5.63 -11.43
N PRO A 134 13.02 4.57 -10.68
CA PRO A 134 11.95 4.68 -9.69
C PRO A 134 12.34 5.58 -8.53
N SER A 135 11.35 6.28 -8.00
CA SER A 135 11.48 7.15 -6.83
C SER A 135 10.93 6.51 -5.56
N SER A 136 10.16 5.42 -5.67
CA SER A 136 9.73 4.64 -4.52
C SER A 136 10.74 3.55 -4.11
N THR A 137 10.73 3.19 -2.82
CA THR A 137 11.60 2.16 -2.22
C THR A 137 10.86 1.35 -1.17
#